data_AF-A0A3M1ZHQ0-F1
#
_entry.id   AF-A0A3M1ZHQ0-F1
#
_cell.length_a   1.000
_cell.length_b   1.000
_cell.length_c   1.000
_cell.angle_alpha   90.00
_cell.angle_beta   90.00
_cell.angle_gamma   90.00
#
_symmetry.space_group_name_H-M   'P 1'
#
loop_
_entity.id
_entity.type
_entity.pdbx_description
1 polymer ?
#
loop_
_entity_poly.entity_id
_entity_poly.type
_entity_poly.pdbx_seq_one_letter_code
_entity_poly.pdbx_strand_id
1 'polypeptide(L)'
;FIATDIIGLVTYLLVRRGRLQLGIYSVITLMIAVSAATIIPNGGQFPITAGVTALFIFTVGLLTGSTRGVLIAAVIATMLEILAIANRPNVVEFFPEQLRVAHAAELIFQTLLALALGHFIIRSLATARQEGATQAAQERLKLAELTTRITQRTLLRGRLNEALEDIIDEIRIAYPELYHVQIFLVTEDGLSAQLVASTGEVGRLLLERQHALGVGSLSVIGQVTLEGRPVIARAGARDSVHRRNELLPETQIEAAFPMRVGDLVIGALDLQSKLPLALDEADIRTFQSLADSLALAIDNVRQFERAQERVRENQRLAQQAQQALQELQKFNERLTGRAWAEYLVKRHEDFGIEYNFETQEQNTDTEWTPTLFDAAHQRQIIERTEDGKRIIAVPLSVRGYVIGAMEFELEENQELTPEDYALVREVSERFGLAAENTRLLEESQRIAQREALVNEISARLQTRTDVETTLAEA
;
A
#
# COMPACT_ATOMS: atom_id res chain seq x y z
N PHE A 1 -30.78 48.36 22.45
CA PHE A 1 -30.75 48.42 20.98
C PHE A 1 -29.33 48.44 20.42
N ILE A 2 -28.48 49.46 20.65
CA ILE A 2 -27.11 49.46 20.08
C ILE A 2 -26.24 48.26 20.54
N ALA A 3 -26.31 47.87 21.81
CA ALA A 3 -25.53 46.72 22.33
C ALA A 3 -26.01 45.35 21.80
N THR A 4 -27.31 45.18 21.59
CA THR A 4 -27.91 43.95 21.03
C THR A 4 -27.47 43.73 19.59
N ASP A 5 -27.39 44.80 18.80
CA ASP A 5 -27.04 44.72 17.37
C ASP A 5 -25.54 44.40 17.18
N ILE A 6 -24.67 44.98 18.02
CA ILE A 6 -23.22 44.70 17.99
C ILE A 6 -22.94 43.24 18.35
N ILE A 7 -23.58 42.71 19.39
CA ILE A 7 -23.33 41.32 19.82
C ILE A 7 -23.99 40.31 18.88
N GLY A 8 -25.13 40.64 18.28
CA GLY A 8 -25.72 39.85 17.19
C GLY A 8 -24.77 39.73 15.99
N LEU A 9 -24.13 40.84 15.59
CA LEU A 9 -23.15 40.86 14.50
C LEU A 9 -21.90 40.01 14.82
N VAL A 10 -21.38 40.12 16.06
CA VAL A 10 -20.24 39.32 16.53
C VAL A 10 -20.57 37.82 16.53
N THR A 11 -21.77 37.46 17.00
CA THR A 11 -22.25 36.07 17.02
C THR A 11 -22.33 35.50 15.60
N TYR A 12 -22.93 36.26 14.67
CA TYR A 12 -23.04 35.88 13.26
C TYR A 12 -21.66 35.63 12.63
N LEU A 13 -20.69 36.53 12.87
CA LEU A 13 -19.33 36.39 12.35
C LEU A 13 -18.58 35.18 12.92
N LEU A 14 -18.80 34.84 14.20
CA LEU A 14 -18.16 33.70 14.86
C LEU A 14 -18.72 32.36 14.36
N VAL A 15 -20.04 32.27 14.17
CA VAL A 15 -20.70 31.06 13.62
C VAL A 15 -20.29 30.84 12.17
N ARG A 16 -20.24 31.91 11.35
CA ARG A 16 -19.79 31.82 9.95
C ARG A 16 -18.33 31.35 9.81
N ARG A 17 -17.50 31.58 10.83
CA ARG A 17 -16.10 31.11 10.87
C ARG A 17 -15.92 29.73 11.53
N GLY A 18 -17.00 28.99 11.78
CA GLY A 18 -16.96 27.65 12.38
C GLY A 18 -16.58 27.63 13.86
N ARG A 19 -16.42 28.79 14.51
CA ARG A 19 -16.10 28.89 15.94
C ARG A 19 -17.36 28.93 16.78
N LEU A 20 -18.12 27.85 16.70
CA LEU A 20 -19.42 27.70 17.37
C LEU A 20 -19.34 28.06 18.86
N GLN A 21 -18.40 27.51 19.62
CA GLN A 21 -18.30 27.75 21.07
C GLN A 21 -18.14 29.23 21.46
N LEU A 22 -17.42 30.03 20.67
CA LEU A 22 -17.26 31.47 20.97
C LEU A 22 -18.53 32.26 20.62
N GLY A 23 -19.23 31.88 19.55
CA GLY A 23 -20.55 32.45 19.23
C GLY A 23 -21.60 32.12 20.30
N ILE A 24 -21.43 30.99 20.98
CA ILE A 24 -22.30 30.60 22.10
C ILE A 24 -22.12 31.54 23.30
N TYR A 25 -20.86 31.80 23.68
CA TYR A 25 -20.57 32.67 24.81
C TYR A 25 -21.04 34.11 24.58
N SER A 26 -20.96 34.64 23.35
CA SER A 26 -21.41 36.01 23.06
C SER A 26 -22.91 36.19 23.23
N VAL A 27 -23.73 35.22 22.85
CA VAL A 27 -25.19 35.28 23.05
C VAL A 27 -25.56 35.17 24.53
N ILE A 28 -24.89 34.27 25.27
CA ILE A 28 -25.10 34.12 26.71
C ILE A 28 -24.79 35.44 27.43
N THR A 29 -23.68 36.11 27.11
CA THR A 29 -23.31 37.40 27.69
C THR A 29 -24.33 38.50 27.39
N LEU A 30 -24.84 38.57 26.16
CA LEU A 30 -25.88 39.53 25.78
C LEU A 30 -27.16 39.32 26.59
N MET A 31 -27.57 38.07 26.77
CA MET A 31 -28.79 37.73 27.49
C MET A 31 -28.66 38.01 28.99
N ILE A 32 -27.50 37.74 29.60
CA ILE A 32 -27.22 38.15 30.99
C ILE A 32 -27.31 39.68 31.12
N ALA A 33 -26.76 40.44 30.17
CA ALA A 33 -26.80 41.90 30.19
C ALA A 33 -28.23 42.45 30.02
N VAL A 34 -29.06 41.86 29.15
CA VAL A 34 -30.47 42.26 28.96
C VAL A 34 -31.30 41.91 30.18
N SER A 35 -31.11 40.73 30.78
CA SER A 35 -31.80 40.34 32.01
C SER A 35 -31.37 41.18 33.22
N ALA A 36 -30.09 41.58 33.31
CA ALA A 36 -29.65 42.52 34.34
C ALA A 36 -30.27 43.91 34.16
N ALA A 37 -30.44 44.37 32.92
CA ALA A 37 -31.05 45.66 32.62
C ALA A 37 -32.55 45.73 32.95
N THR A 38 -33.27 44.60 32.92
CA THR A 38 -34.72 44.54 33.26
C THR A 38 -35.01 44.48 34.77
N ILE A 39 -33.97 44.32 35.61
CA ILE A 39 -34.06 44.38 37.07
C ILE A 39 -34.10 45.84 37.57
N ILE A 40 -33.70 46.83 36.73
CA ILE A 40 -33.70 48.25 37.08
C ILE A 40 -35.16 48.78 37.13
N PRO A 41 -35.59 49.44 38.21
CA PRO A 41 -36.99 49.78 38.44
C PRO A 41 -37.39 51.04 37.65
N ASN A 42 -37.79 50.88 36.39
CA ASN A 42 -38.50 51.94 35.67
C ASN A 42 -39.95 51.51 35.42
N GLY A 43 -40.86 52.37 35.88
CA GLY A 43 -42.28 52.11 36.00
C GLY A 43 -42.93 51.54 34.74
N GLY A 44 -43.59 50.40 34.93
CA GLY A 44 -44.86 50.05 34.30
C GLY A 44 -44.89 49.90 32.78
N GLN A 45 -44.29 48.84 32.24
CA GLN A 45 -44.86 47.95 31.20
C GLN A 45 -44.18 46.56 31.27
N PHE A 46 -44.95 45.46 31.33
CA PHE A 46 -44.47 44.07 31.18
C PHE A 46 -45.01 43.51 29.86
N PRO A 47 -44.20 42.87 28.99
CA PRO A 47 -43.93 41.42 29.12
C PRO A 47 -42.53 40.97 28.61
N ILE A 48 -41.52 41.84 28.60
CA ILE A 48 -40.23 41.57 27.93
C ILE A 48 -39.37 40.51 28.65
N THR A 49 -39.55 40.30 29.96
CA THR A 49 -38.71 39.39 30.76
C THR A 49 -38.92 37.91 30.41
N ALA A 50 -40.18 37.46 30.29
CA ALA A 50 -40.49 36.05 30.01
C ALA A 50 -40.04 35.63 28.59
N GLY A 51 -40.19 36.52 27.61
CA GLY A 51 -39.71 36.31 26.24
C GLY A 51 -38.19 36.20 26.15
N VAL A 52 -37.44 36.98 26.94
CA VAL A 52 -35.97 36.93 26.99
C VAL A 52 -35.49 35.65 27.69
N THR A 53 -36.16 35.21 28.75
CA THR A 53 -35.84 33.96 29.43
C THR A 53 -36.12 32.74 28.55
N ALA A 54 -37.28 32.69 27.90
CA ALA A 54 -37.64 31.62 26.96
C ALA A 54 -36.66 31.59 25.77
N LEU A 55 -36.26 32.76 25.25
CA LEU A 55 -35.24 32.89 24.22
C LEU A 55 -33.85 32.42 24.72
N PHE A 56 -33.51 32.64 25.99
CA PHE A 56 -32.27 32.17 26.60
C PHE A 56 -32.21 30.65 26.70
N ILE A 57 -33.26 29.99 27.23
CA ILE A 57 -33.35 28.53 27.29
C ILE A 57 -33.28 27.94 25.88
N PHE A 58 -34.03 28.52 24.95
CA PHE A 58 -34.07 28.11 23.55
C PHE A 58 -32.68 28.21 22.89
N THR A 59 -31.98 29.33 23.10
CA THR A 59 -30.68 29.57 22.49
C THR A 59 -29.60 28.66 23.09
N VAL A 60 -29.55 28.49 24.42
CA VAL A 60 -28.59 27.57 25.06
C VAL A 60 -28.85 26.11 24.65
N GLY A 61 -30.12 25.74 24.46
CA GLY A 61 -30.50 24.43 23.94
C GLY A 61 -30.01 24.17 22.52
N LEU A 62 -30.28 25.09 21.60
CA LEU A 62 -29.79 25.05 20.22
C LEU A 62 -28.26 24.98 20.14
N LEU A 63 -27.58 25.67 21.05
CA LEU A 63 -26.13 25.86 21.01
C LEU A 63 -25.33 24.72 21.66
N THR A 64 -25.85 24.10 22.72
CA THR A 64 -25.14 22.98 23.40
C THR A 64 -25.40 21.62 22.76
N GLY A 65 -26.47 21.48 21.96
CA GLY A 65 -26.83 20.22 21.30
C GLY A 65 -27.08 19.05 22.27
N SER A 66 -27.24 19.35 23.56
CA SER A 66 -27.31 18.36 24.65
C SER A 66 -28.55 18.62 25.48
N THR A 67 -29.35 17.57 25.70
CA THR A 67 -30.55 17.62 26.54
C THR A 67 -30.25 18.08 27.97
N ARG A 68 -29.04 17.79 28.47
CA ARG A 68 -28.56 18.25 29.80
C ARG A 68 -28.34 19.76 29.84
N GLY A 69 -27.86 20.37 28.75
CA GLY A 69 -27.64 21.81 28.65
C GLY A 69 -28.95 22.61 28.66
N VAL A 70 -29.98 22.10 27.97
CA VAL A 70 -31.33 22.69 27.97
C VAL A 70 -31.93 22.68 29.39
N LEU A 71 -31.83 21.55 30.09
CA LEU A 71 -32.33 21.39 31.45
C LEU A 71 -31.65 22.34 32.43
N ILE A 72 -30.33 22.44 32.38
CA ILE A 72 -29.56 23.36 33.24
C ILE A 72 -29.95 24.81 32.96
N ALA A 73 -30.06 25.21 31.68
CA ALA A 73 -30.47 26.55 31.30
C ALA A 73 -31.90 26.88 31.76
N ALA A 74 -32.82 25.91 31.66
CA ALA A 74 -34.19 26.05 32.13
C ALA A 74 -34.29 26.23 33.65
N VAL A 75 -33.50 25.47 34.42
CA VAL A 75 -33.44 25.60 35.88
C VAL A 75 -32.90 26.99 36.27
N ILE A 76 -31.82 27.45 35.64
CA ILE A 76 -31.22 28.77 35.90
C ILE A 76 -32.20 29.90 35.53
N ALA A 77 -32.84 29.81 34.37
CA ALA A 77 -33.87 30.73 33.91
C ALA A 77 -35.03 30.84 34.90
N THR A 78 -35.60 29.70 35.30
CA THR A 78 -36.72 29.64 36.26
C THR A 78 -36.31 30.23 37.61
N MET A 79 -35.10 29.93 38.08
CA MET A 79 -34.56 30.47 39.32
C MET A 79 -34.38 31.99 39.27
N LEU A 80 -33.88 32.54 38.16
CA LEU A 80 -33.73 33.98 37.95
C LEU A 80 -35.10 34.69 37.89
N GLU A 81 -36.12 34.05 37.31
CA GLU A 81 -37.47 34.60 37.28
C GLU A 81 -38.14 34.59 38.66
N ILE A 82 -38.01 33.49 39.41
CA ILE A 82 -38.49 33.41 40.79
C ILE A 82 -37.83 34.51 41.64
N LEU A 83 -36.51 34.70 41.49
CA LEU A 83 -35.76 35.73 42.19
C LEU A 83 -36.21 37.15 41.77
N ALA A 84 -36.46 37.37 40.48
CA ALA A 84 -36.94 38.65 39.95
C ALA A 84 -38.36 38.99 40.44
N ILE A 85 -39.23 37.98 40.63
CA ILE A 85 -40.57 38.14 41.21
C ILE A 85 -40.46 38.43 42.72
N ALA A 86 -39.64 37.65 43.44
CA ALA A 86 -39.49 37.76 44.89
C ALA A 86 -38.90 39.10 45.35
N ASN A 87 -38.03 39.72 44.54
CA ASN A 87 -37.33 40.95 44.90
C ASN A 87 -38.07 42.25 44.50
N ARG A 88 -39.36 42.18 44.08
CA ARG A 88 -40.15 43.36 43.72
C ARG A 88 -41.20 43.70 44.80
N PRO A 89 -40.98 44.75 45.61
CA PRO A 89 -41.81 45.04 46.79
C PRO A 89 -43.28 45.39 46.49
N ASN A 90 -43.60 45.85 45.27
CA ASN A 90 -44.95 46.38 44.93
C ASN A 90 -45.83 45.43 44.09
N VAL A 91 -45.33 44.23 43.72
CA VAL A 91 -46.10 43.29 42.87
C VAL A 91 -47.22 42.59 43.67
N VAL A 92 -47.00 42.43 44.98
CA VAL A 92 -47.94 41.80 45.93
C VAL A 92 -49.12 42.71 46.30
N GLU A 93 -49.08 44.00 45.98
CA GLU A 93 -50.17 44.94 46.31
C GLU A 93 -51.08 45.30 45.12
N PHE A 94 -50.61 45.17 43.86
CA PHE A 94 -51.34 45.69 42.69
C PHE A 94 -52.23 44.68 41.96
N PHE A 95 -51.99 43.36 42.11
CA PHE A 95 -52.72 42.33 41.37
C PHE A 95 -53.60 41.48 42.28
N PRO A 96 -54.90 41.29 41.98
CA PRO A 96 -55.73 40.28 42.65
C PRO A 96 -55.06 38.91 42.58
N GLU A 97 -55.25 38.07 43.60
CA GLU A 97 -54.61 36.74 43.72
C GLU A 97 -54.78 35.88 42.44
N GLN A 98 -55.94 35.99 41.79
CA GLN A 98 -56.29 35.31 40.54
C GLN A 98 -55.38 35.70 39.36
N LEU A 99 -54.95 36.96 39.24
CA LEU A 99 -54.06 37.40 38.16
C LEU A 99 -52.62 36.93 38.37
N ARG A 100 -52.18 36.71 39.61
CA ARG A 100 -50.83 36.18 39.92
C ARG A 100 -50.70 34.72 39.51
N VAL A 101 -51.73 33.93 39.79
CA VAL A 101 -51.80 32.52 39.37
C VAL A 101 -51.80 32.42 37.84
N ALA A 102 -52.53 33.29 37.15
CA ALA A 102 -52.54 33.34 35.68
C ALA A 102 -51.16 33.65 35.07
N HIS A 103 -50.44 34.64 35.60
CA HIS A 103 -49.09 34.98 35.12
C HIS A 103 -48.07 33.86 35.43
N ALA A 104 -48.16 33.23 36.61
CA ALA A 104 -47.31 32.09 36.94
C ALA A 104 -47.57 30.89 36.01
N ALA A 105 -48.84 30.63 35.69
CA ALA A 105 -49.22 29.59 34.75
C ALA A 105 -48.72 29.88 33.32
N GLU A 106 -48.80 31.13 32.86
CA GLU A 106 -48.27 31.55 31.55
C GLU A 106 -46.74 31.34 31.47
N LEU A 107 -46.01 31.67 32.53
CA LEU A 107 -44.55 31.52 32.59
C LEU A 107 -44.11 30.05 32.57
N ILE A 108 -44.80 29.21 33.34
CA ILE A 108 -44.59 27.76 33.36
C ILE A 108 -44.88 27.20 31.95
N PHE A 109 -45.97 27.62 31.34
CA PHE A 109 -46.35 27.19 29.99
C PHE A 109 -45.29 27.59 28.95
N GLN A 110 -44.81 28.83 28.96
CA GLN A 110 -43.76 29.30 28.03
C GLN A 110 -42.44 28.55 28.23
N THR A 111 -42.05 28.25 29.48
CA THR A 111 -40.84 27.49 29.79
C THR A 111 -40.94 26.04 29.30
N LEU A 112 -42.08 25.39 29.56
CA LEU A 112 -42.36 24.04 29.07
C LEU A 112 -42.39 23.98 27.54
N LEU A 113 -42.98 25.00 26.90
CA LEU A 113 -43.01 25.11 25.44
C LEU A 113 -41.60 25.28 24.86
N ALA A 114 -40.75 26.12 25.46
CA ALA A 114 -39.36 26.31 25.05
C ALA A 114 -38.53 25.03 25.20
N LEU A 115 -38.72 24.28 26.30
CA LEU A 115 -38.10 22.97 26.53
C LEU A 115 -38.54 21.94 25.47
N ALA A 116 -39.84 21.88 25.17
CA ALA A 116 -40.40 20.97 24.18
C ALA A 116 -39.87 21.28 22.76
N LEU A 117 -39.84 22.56 22.38
CA LEU A 117 -39.31 23.00 21.08
C LEU A 117 -37.81 22.73 20.97
N GLY A 118 -37.03 23.02 22.02
CA GLY A 118 -35.60 22.76 22.06
C GLY A 118 -35.29 21.26 21.94
N HIS A 119 -36.02 20.41 22.66
CA HIS A 119 -35.86 18.95 22.55
C HIS A 119 -36.22 18.45 21.15
N PHE A 120 -37.33 18.93 20.57
CA PHE A 120 -37.77 18.56 19.23
C PHE A 120 -36.72 18.90 18.17
N ILE A 121 -36.15 20.11 18.20
CA ILE A 121 -35.14 20.57 17.23
C ILE A 121 -33.81 19.82 17.38
N ILE A 122 -33.33 19.61 18.61
CA ILE A 122 -32.09 18.84 18.85
C ILE A 122 -32.28 17.42 18.31
N ARG A 123 -33.43 16.81 18.58
CA ARG A 123 -33.76 15.46 18.11
C ARG A 123 -33.87 15.43 16.59
N SER A 124 -34.54 16.39 15.95
CA SER A 124 -34.67 16.43 14.50
C SER A 124 -33.32 16.63 13.80
N LEU A 125 -32.44 17.47 14.35
CA LEU A 125 -31.08 17.68 13.83
C LEU A 125 -30.19 16.45 14.05
N ALA A 126 -30.29 15.79 15.21
CA ALA A 126 -29.56 14.55 15.48
C ALA A 126 -30.01 13.43 14.54
N THR A 127 -31.31 13.27 14.32
CA THR A 127 -31.88 12.31 13.39
C THR A 127 -31.44 12.59 11.96
N ALA A 128 -31.55 13.83 11.47
CA ALA A 128 -31.11 14.19 10.12
C ALA A 128 -29.60 13.96 9.90
N ARG A 129 -28.78 14.25 10.91
CA ARG A 129 -27.33 13.98 10.85
C ARG A 129 -27.03 12.48 10.83
N GLN A 130 -27.76 11.70 11.61
CA GLN A 130 -27.60 10.26 11.67
C GLN A 130 -28.05 9.60 10.35
N GLU A 131 -29.20 10.00 9.82
CA GLU A 131 -29.74 9.53 8.53
C GLU A 131 -28.76 9.82 7.39
N GLY A 132 -28.26 11.05 7.29
CA GLY A 132 -27.26 11.40 6.28
C GLY A 132 -25.93 10.64 6.43
N ALA A 133 -25.47 10.41 7.66
CA ALA A 133 -24.28 9.60 7.92
C ALA A 133 -24.49 8.12 7.54
N THR A 134 -25.67 7.57 7.82
CA THR A 134 -26.00 6.19 7.45
C THR A 134 -26.12 6.02 5.94
N GLN A 135 -26.73 6.97 5.24
CA GLN A 135 -26.82 6.94 3.77
C GLN A 135 -25.43 6.98 3.13
N ALA A 136 -24.57 7.91 3.55
CA ALA A 136 -23.20 7.98 3.05
C ALA A 136 -22.39 6.71 3.35
N ALA A 137 -22.60 6.09 4.51
CA ALA A 137 -21.95 4.82 4.85
C ALA A 137 -22.46 3.65 3.98
N GLN A 138 -23.76 3.58 3.72
CA GLN A 138 -24.35 2.57 2.84
C GLN A 138 -23.87 2.71 1.40
N GLU A 139 -23.78 3.93 0.86
CA GLU A 139 -23.24 4.18 -0.47
C GLU A 139 -21.79 3.69 -0.57
N ARG A 140 -20.94 4.03 0.41
CA ARG A 140 -19.54 3.56 0.45
C ARG A 140 -19.43 2.03 0.49
N LEU A 141 -20.30 1.37 1.25
CA LEU A 141 -20.32 -0.09 1.32
C LEU A 141 -20.70 -0.71 -0.03
N LYS A 142 -21.71 -0.15 -0.70
CA LYS A 142 -22.15 -0.62 -2.03
C LYS A 142 -21.04 -0.50 -3.07
N LEU A 143 -20.32 0.62 -3.08
CA LEU A 143 -19.17 0.84 -3.98
C LEU A 143 -18.01 -0.13 -3.68
N ALA A 144 -17.74 -0.39 -2.39
CA ALA A 144 -16.72 -1.36 -1.98
C ALA A 144 -17.08 -2.80 -2.37
N GLU A 145 -18.36 -3.18 -2.23
CA GLU A 145 -18.86 -4.50 -2.64
C GLU A 145 -18.73 -4.69 -4.15
N LEU A 146 -19.09 -3.68 -4.94
CA LEU A 146 -18.92 -3.72 -6.40
C LEU A 146 -17.44 -3.92 -6.75
N THR A 147 -16.56 -3.09 -6.20
CA THR A 147 -15.10 -3.20 -6.45
C THR A 147 -14.56 -4.59 -6.13
N THR A 148 -14.98 -5.15 -4.99
CA THR A 148 -14.57 -6.50 -4.55
C THR A 148 -15.10 -7.57 -5.50
N ARG A 149 -16.36 -7.48 -5.92
CA ARG A 149 -17.02 -8.43 -6.81
C ARG A 149 -16.31 -8.51 -8.16
N ILE A 150 -15.94 -7.36 -8.74
CA ILE A 150 -15.20 -7.26 -10.01
C ILE A 150 -13.83 -7.92 -9.88
N THR A 151 -13.11 -7.58 -8.81
CA THR A 151 -11.79 -8.13 -8.51
C THR A 151 -11.86 -9.65 -8.39
N GLN A 152 -12.79 -10.17 -7.58
CA GLN A 152 -12.96 -11.61 -7.38
C GLN A 152 -13.36 -12.34 -8.66
N ARG A 153 -14.29 -11.80 -9.45
CA ARG A 153 -14.67 -12.42 -10.74
C ARG A 153 -13.50 -12.48 -11.70
N THR A 154 -12.71 -11.41 -11.79
CA THR A 154 -11.51 -11.37 -12.64
C THR A 154 -10.48 -12.42 -12.21
N LEU A 155 -10.29 -12.60 -10.90
CA LEU A 155 -9.38 -13.60 -10.34
C LEU A 155 -9.87 -15.05 -10.52
N LEU A 156 -11.19 -15.29 -10.45
CA LEU A 156 -11.79 -16.62 -10.43
C LEU A 156 -12.16 -17.17 -11.82
N ARG A 157 -12.61 -16.31 -12.75
CA ARG A 157 -13.08 -16.73 -14.10
C ARG A 157 -12.07 -16.50 -15.21
N GLY A 158 -11.06 -15.67 -14.96
CA GLY A 158 -10.01 -15.37 -15.91
C GLY A 158 -10.41 -14.24 -16.86
N ARG A 159 -9.49 -13.29 -17.02
CA ARG A 159 -9.54 -12.11 -17.89
C ARG A 159 -10.51 -11.02 -17.45
N LEU A 160 -9.97 -9.81 -17.34
CA LEU A 160 -10.69 -8.60 -17.00
C LEU A 160 -11.89 -8.35 -17.94
N ASN A 161 -11.74 -8.61 -19.24
CA ASN A 161 -12.77 -8.35 -20.24
C ASN A 161 -14.07 -9.12 -19.98
N GLU A 162 -13.99 -10.40 -19.60
CA GLU A 162 -15.17 -11.22 -19.29
C GLU A 162 -15.90 -10.70 -18.05
N ALA A 163 -15.14 -10.27 -17.02
CA ALA A 163 -15.72 -9.65 -15.84
C ALA A 163 -16.41 -8.31 -16.17
N LEU A 164 -15.84 -7.52 -17.08
CA LEU A 164 -16.42 -6.26 -17.54
C LEU A 164 -17.71 -6.47 -18.34
N GLU A 165 -17.75 -7.48 -19.22
CA GLU A 165 -18.96 -7.86 -19.97
C GLU A 165 -20.13 -8.22 -19.05
N ASP A 166 -19.90 -9.05 -18.03
CA ASP A 166 -20.91 -9.41 -17.04
C ASP A 166 -21.50 -8.17 -16.33
N ILE A 167 -20.67 -7.17 -16.05
CA ILE A 167 -21.08 -5.96 -15.30
C ILE A 167 -21.90 -5.03 -16.18
N ILE A 168 -21.48 -4.79 -17.43
CA ILE A 168 -22.25 -3.92 -18.32
C ILE A 168 -23.63 -4.51 -18.65
N ASP A 169 -23.74 -5.85 -18.69
CA ASP A 169 -25.03 -6.51 -18.80
C ASP A 169 -25.86 -6.37 -17.51
N GLU A 170 -25.26 -6.45 -16.33
CA GLU A 170 -25.94 -6.17 -15.05
C GLU A 170 -26.47 -4.72 -14.98
N ILE A 171 -25.68 -3.75 -15.46
CA ILE A 171 -26.09 -2.34 -15.58
C ILE A 171 -27.28 -2.22 -16.54
N ARG A 172 -27.19 -2.82 -17.73
CA ARG A 172 -28.28 -2.79 -18.73
C ARG A 172 -29.57 -3.42 -18.20
N ILE A 173 -29.48 -4.49 -17.40
CA ILE A 173 -30.65 -5.13 -16.77
C ILE A 173 -31.24 -4.25 -15.66
N ALA A 174 -30.40 -3.58 -14.87
CA ALA A 174 -30.83 -2.73 -13.77
C ALA A 174 -31.50 -1.42 -14.22
N TYR A 175 -31.13 -0.93 -15.42
CA TYR A 175 -31.60 0.34 -15.99
C TYR A 175 -32.20 0.11 -17.39
N PRO A 176 -33.49 -0.29 -17.49
CA PRO A 176 -34.13 -0.70 -18.75
C PRO A 176 -34.20 0.39 -19.83
N GLU A 177 -34.10 1.67 -19.44
CA GLU A 177 -33.99 2.82 -20.33
C GLU A 177 -32.67 2.87 -21.11
N LEU A 178 -31.64 2.18 -20.62
CA LEU A 178 -30.38 1.97 -21.29
C LEU A 178 -30.48 0.73 -22.17
N TYR A 179 -30.45 0.93 -23.48
CA TYR A 179 -30.49 -0.21 -24.41
C TYR A 179 -29.09 -0.70 -24.76
N HIS A 180 -28.06 0.11 -24.52
CA HIS A 180 -26.67 -0.23 -24.79
C HIS A 180 -25.71 0.44 -23.79
N VAL A 181 -24.67 -0.30 -23.41
CA VAL A 181 -23.68 0.07 -22.39
C VAL A 181 -22.32 -0.41 -22.87
N GLN A 182 -21.30 0.44 -22.75
CA GLN A 182 -19.94 0.13 -23.20
C GLN A 182 -18.89 0.63 -22.21
N ILE A 183 -17.71 0.02 -22.22
CA ILE A 183 -16.53 0.47 -21.49
C ILE A 183 -15.38 0.65 -22.46
N PHE A 184 -14.79 1.84 -22.41
CA PHE A 184 -13.54 2.18 -23.09
C PHE A 184 -12.42 2.32 -22.07
N LEU A 185 -11.24 1.80 -22.39
CA LEU A 185 -10.03 2.02 -21.60
C LEU A 185 -9.01 2.82 -22.41
N VAL A 186 -8.39 3.79 -21.76
CA VAL A 186 -7.30 4.56 -22.35
C VAL A 186 -6.08 3.64 -22.49
N THR A 187 -5.45 3.67 -23.67
CA THR A 187 -4.23 2.92 -23.99
C THR A 187 -3.04 3.45 -23.19
N GLU A 188 -1.98 2.65 -23.04
CA GLU A 188 -0.82 3.04 -22.21
C GLU A 188 -0.08 4.30 -22.74
N ASP A 189 -0.20 4.60 -24.03
CA ASP A 189 0.33 5.82 -24.65
C ASP A 189 -0.53 7.07 -24.38
N GLY A 190 -1.74 6.91 -23.82
CA GLY A 190 -2.67 8.00 -23.53
C GLY A 190 -3.36 8.61 -24.75
N LEU A 191 -3.17 8.05 -25.95
CA LEU A 191 -3.61 8.67 -27.20
C LEU A 191 -5.00 8.20 -27.65
N SER A 192 -5.40 6.99 -27.26
CA SER A 192 -6.66 6.40 -27.70
C SER A 192 -7.43 5.75 -26.55
N ALA A 193 -8.75 5.77 -26.65
CA ALA A 193 -9.66 5.03 -25.81
C ALA A 193 -10.18 3.83 -26.61
N GLN A 194 -9.77 2.62 -26.23
CA GLN A 194 -10.13 1.37 -26.88
C GLN A 194 -11.35 0.74 -26.21
N LEU A 195 -12.29 0.26 -27.01
CA LEU A 195 -13.45 -0.47 -26.53
C LEU A 195 -13.02 -1.85 -25.98
N VAL A 196 -13.37 -2.14 -24.73
CA VAL A 196 -12.99 -3.40 -24.05
C VAL A 196 -14.19 -4.23 -23.59
N ALA A 197 -15.38 -3.63 -23.49
CA ALA A 197 -16.62 -4.35 -23.21
C ALA A 197 -17.81 -3.60 -23.82
N SER A 198 -18.78 -4.33 -24.39
CA SER A 198 -19.98 -3.73 -25.00
C SER A 198 -21.16 -4.71 -25.03
N THR A 199 -22.39 -4.25 -24.76
CA THR A 199 -23.56 -5.13 -24.63
C THR A 199 -24.21 -5.52 -25.97
N GLY A 200 -24.72 -6.74 -26.06
CA GLY A 200 -25.50 -7.20 -27.22
C GLY A 200 -24.69 -7.44 -28.50
N GLU A 201 -25.39 -7.73 -29.59
CA GLU A 201 -24.78 -8.15 -30.86
C GLU A 201 -23.94 -7.05 -31.54
N VAL A 202 -24.43 -5.80 -31.49
CA VAL A 202 -23.68 -4.63 -31.96
C VAL A 202 -22.36 -4.48 -31.20
N GLY A 203 -22.39 -4.70 -29.88
CA GLY A 203 -21.19 -4.62 -29.07
C GLY A 203 -20.13 -5.63 -29.46
N ARG A 204 -20.53 -6.87 -29.76
CA ARG A 204 -19.63 -7.92 -30.25
C ARG A 204 -18.94 -7.52 -31.56
N LEU A 205 -19.70 -6.97 -32.51
CA LEU A 205 -19.14 -6.49 -33.78
C LEU A 205 -18.13 -5.34 -33.60
N LEU A 206 -18.39 -4.44 -32.65
CA LEU A 206 -17.47 -3.34 -32.33
C LEU A 206 -16.18 -3.84 -31.67
N LEU A 207 -16.29 -4.84 -30.79
CA LEU A 207 -15.15 -5.49 -30.15
C LEU A 207 -14.28 -6.26 -31.16
N GLU A 208 -14.89 -7.02 -32.07
CA GLU A 208 -14.19 -7.74 -33.14
C GLU A 208 -13.40 -6.80 -34.07
N ARG A 209 -13.90 -5.58 -34.27
CA ARG A 209 -13.24 -4.52 -35.05
C ARG A 209 -12.18 -3.73 -34.27
N GLN A 210 -11.94 -4.07 -33.00
CA GLN A 210 -11.03 -3.35 -32.10
C GLN A 210 -11.33 -1.85 -32.08
N HIS A 211 -12.62 -1.50 -31.97
CA HIS A 211 -13.05 -0.12 -32.06
C HIS A 211 -12.33 0.79 -31.04
N ALA A 212 -11.80 1.91 -31.51
CA ALA A 212 -11.09 2.88 -30.68
C ALA A 212 -11.35 4.31 -31.16
N LEU A 213 -11.28 5.26 -30.24
CA LEU A 213 -11.48 6.67 -30.49
C LEU A 213 -10.29 7.45 -29.90
N GLY A 214 -9.85 8.51 -30.58
CA GLY A 214 -8.76 9.35 -30.06
C GLY A 214 -9.21 10.09 -28.79
N VAL A 215 -8.35 10.13 -27.78
CA VAL A 215 -8.54 10.99 -26.60
C VAL A 215 -8.57 12.44 -27.06
N GLY A 216 -9.55 13.22 -26.60
CA GLY A 216 -9.77 14.59 -27.05
C GLY A 216 -10.37 14.76 -28.45
N SER A 217 -10.71 13.66 -29.14
CA SER A 217 -11.39 13.73 -30.43
C SER A 217 -12.78 14.39 -30.30
N LEU A 218 -13.32 14.87 -31.44
CA LEU A 218 -14.71 15.34 -31.54
C LEU A 218 -15.68 14.15 -31.51
N SER A 219 -15.75 13.48 -30.37
CA SER A 219 -16.67 12.40 -30.00
C SER A 219 -16.95 12.51 -28.50
N VAL A 220 -18.06 11.92 -28.03
CA VAL A 220 -18.40 11.91 -26.60
C VAL A 220 -17.29 11.25 -25.78
N ILE A 221 -16.79 10.09 -26.24
CA ILE A 221 -15.67 9.38 -25.61
C ILE A 221 -14.35 10.18 -25.67
N GLY A 222 -14.08 10.88 -26.77
CA GLY A 222 -12.91 11.73 -26.89
C GLY A 222 -12.95 12.89 -25.89
N GLN A 223 -14.08 13.58 -25.76
CA GLN A 223 -14.22 14.71 -24.85
C GLN A 223 -14.21 14.27 -23.38
N VAL A 224 -14.93 13.20 -23.02
CA VAL A 224 -14.99 12.74 -21.63
C VAL A 224 -13.61 12.28 -21.12
N THR A 225 -12.80 11.66 -21.98
CA THR A 225 -11.45 11.20 -21.63
C THR A 225 -10.43 12.33 -21.55
N LEU A 226 -10.64 13.43 -22.27
CA LEU A 226 -9.80 14.63 -22.19
C LEU A 226 -10.18 15.52 -21.01
N GLU A 227 -11.46 15.82 -20.84
CA GLU A 227 -11.95 16.80 -19.87
C GLU A 227 -12.08 16.22 -18.45
N GLY A 228 -12.21 14.90 -18.33
CA GLY A 228 -12.36 14.22 -17.04
C GLY A 228 -13.67 14.56 -16.32
N ARG A 229 -14.70 15.02 -17.03
CA ARG A 229 -16.06 15.31 -16.53
C ARG A 229 -17.12 14.60 -17.38
N PRO A 230 -18.32 14.27 -16.84
CA PRO A 230 -19.38 13.68 -17.63
C PRO A 230 -19.73 14.50 -18.87
N VAL A 231 -19.94 13.82 -19.99
CA VAL A 231 -20.35 14.42 -21.26
C VAL A 231 -21.67 13.78 -21.69
N ILE A 232 -22.69 14.61 -21.90
CA ILE A 232 -24.01 14.17 -22.35
C ILE A 232 -24.31 14.80 -23.70
N ALA A 233 -24.59 13.96 -24.67
CA ALA A 233 -24.88 14.30 -26.05
C ALA A 233 -26.33 13.91 -26.37
N ARG A 234 -27.04 14.79 -27.06
CA ARG A 234 -28.43 14.56 -27.48
C ARG A 234 -28.50 14.59 -29.00
N ALA A 235 -29.17 13.62 -29.60
CA ALA A 235 -29.33 13.53 -31.03
C ALA A 235 -30.02 14.80 -31.58
N GLY A 236 -29.46 15.39 -32.64
CA GLY A 236 -30.02 16.58 -33.31
C GLY A 236 -29.76 17.93 -32.63
N ALA A 237 -29.04 17.98 -31.50
CA ALA A 237 -28.64 19.25 -30.88
C ALA A 237 -27.47 19.91 -31.64
N ARG A 238 -27.59 21.22 -31.93
CA ARG A 238 -26.62 21.99 -32.73
C ARG A 238 -25.20 22.06 -32.13
N ASP A 239 -25.09 21.94 -30.82
CA ASP A 239 -23.81 21.99 -30.08
C ASP A 239 -23.34 20.62 -29.56
N SER A 240 -23.96 19.53 -30.03
CA SER A 240 -23.56 18.19 -29.57
C SER A 240 -22.31 17.68 -30.29
N VAL A 241 -21.36 17.14 -29.52
CA VAL A 241 -20.23 16.33 -30.03
C VAL A 241 -20.66 14.92 -30.46
N HIS A 242 -21.97 14.66 -30.50
CA HIS A 242 -22.54 13.38 -30.92
C HIS A 242 -22.29 13.17 -32.41
N ARG A 243 -21.51 12.15 -32.75
CA ARG A 243 -21.51 11.60 -34.11
C ARG A 243 -22.40 10.38 -34.11
N ARG A 244 -23.42 10.41 -34.97
CA ARG A 244 -24.35 9.31 -35.13
C ARG A 244 -23.57 8.05 -35.50
N ASN A 245 -23.59 7.04 -34.64
CA ASN A 245 -23.01 5.74 -34.92
C ASN A 245 -24.01 4.93 -35.77
N GLU A 246 -23.58 4.48 -36.95
CA GLU A 246 -24.44 3.73 -37.88
C GLU A 246 -25.00 2.44 -37.27
N LEU A 247 -24.26 1.85 -36.31
CA LEU A 247 -24.66 0.63 -35.63
C LEU A 247 -25.59 0.87 -34.44
N LEU A 248 -25.77 2.13 -34.02
CA LEU A 248 -26.60 2.52 -32.88
C LEU A 248 -27.54 3.68 -33.29
N PRO A 249 -28.44 3.44 -34.27
CA PRO A 249 -29.21 4.52 -34.91
C PRO A 249 -30.35 5.06 -34.05
N GLU A 250 -30.72 4.35 -32.98
CA GLU A 250 -31.83 4.67 -32.08
C GLU A 250 -31.39 5.49 -30.86
N THR A 251 -30.10 5.81 -30.73
CA THR A 251 -29.56 6.64 -29.66
C THR A 251 -30.12 8.06 -29.75
N GLN A 252 -30.96 8.40 -28.78
CA GLN A 252 -31.45 9.77 -28.58
C GLN A 252 -30.56 10.53 -27.58
N ILE A 253 -30.01 9.82 -26.60
CA ILE A 253 -29.03 10.32 -25.64
C ILE A 253 -27.85 9.36 -25.58
N GLU A 254 -26.65 9.93 -25.68
CA GLU A 254 -25.38 9.29 -25.35
C GLU A 254 -24.80 10.02 -24.14
N ALA A 255 -24.49 9.29 -23.07
CA ALA A 255 -23.89 9.86 -21.88
C ALA A 255 -22.65 9.05 -21.50
N ALA A 256 -21.50 9.72 -21.47
CA ALA A 256 -20.27 9.10 -21.05
C ALA A 256 -19.78 9.68 -19.73
N PHE A 257 -19.31 8.79 -18.87
CA PHE A 257 -18.80 9.09 -17.55
C PHE A 257 -17.32 8.72 -17.49
N PRO A 258 -16.44 9.64 -17.09
CA PRO A 258 -15.01 9.36 -16.97
C PRO A 258 -14.78 8.35 -15.85
N MET A 259 -13.94 7.36 -16.13
CA MET A 259 -13.44 6.41 -15.15
C MET A 259 -12.09 6.91 -14.64
N ARG A 260 -12.04 7.35 -13.37
CA ARG A 260 -10.88 8.05 -12.80
C ARG A 260 -10.26 7.32 -11.62
N VAL A 261 -8.94 7.37 -11.54
CA VAL A 261 -8.14 6.96 -10.39
C VAL A 261 -7.28 8.14 -9.96
N GLY A 262 -7.68 8.79 -8.87
CA GLY A 262 -7.15 10.11 -8.53
C GLY A 262 -7.47 11.11 -9.65
N ASP A 263 -6.43 11.77 -10.18
CA ASP A 263 -6.56 12.75 -11.27
C ASP A 263 -6.47 12.12 -12.67
N LEU A 264 -6.13 10.83 -12.77
CA LEU A 264 -5.92 10.15 -14.05
C LEU A 264 -7.23 9.56 -14.58
N VAL A 265 -7.60 9.89 -15.81
CA VAL A 265 -8.69 9.23 -16.54
C VAL A 265 -8.15 7.96 -17.20
N ILE A 266 -8.61 6.79 -16.74
CA ILE A 266 -8.18 5.50 -17.27
C ILE A 266 -9.14 4.93 -18.31
N GLY A 267 -10.29 5.57 -18.52
CA GLY A 267 -11.33 5.09 -19.41
C GLY A 267 -12.61 5.91 -19.37
N ALA A 268 -13.64 5.39 -20.02
CA ALA A 268 -14.99 5.96 -20.02
C ALA A 268 -16.05 4.84 -19.98
N LEU A 269 -17.09 5.06 -19.18
CA LEU A 269 -18.33 4.28 -19.20
C LEU A 269 -19.31 5.01 -20.13
N ASP A 270 -19.70 4.36 -21.23
CA ASP A 270 -20.64 4.90 -22.21
C ASP A 270 -22.03 4.28 -22.03
N LEU A 271 -23.06 5.13 -21.95
CA LEU A 271 -24.45 4.72 -21.76
C LEU A 271 -25.32 5.33 -22.87
N GLN A 272 -26.16 4.51 -23.48
CA GLN A 272 -27.03 4.95 -24.57
C GLN A 272 -28.50 4.64 -24.31
N SER A 273 -29.33 5.66 -24.51
CA SER A 273 -30.77 5.58 -24.32
C SER A 273 -31.55 5.98 -25.57
N LYS A 274 -32.69 5.31 -25.76
CA LYS A 274 -33.71 5.68 -26.77
C LYS A 274 -34.64 6.79 -26.26
N LEU A 275 -34.58 7.15 -24.97
CA LEU A 275 -35.48 8.12 -24.37
C LEU A 275 -34.80 9.50 -24.26
N PRO A 276 -35.42 10.58 -24.77
CA PRO A 276 -34.82 11.92 -24.81
C PRO A 276 -34.75 12.63 -23.45
N LEU A 277 -35.21 12.03 -22.35
CA LEU A 277 -35.20 12.59 -21.00
C LEU A 277 -34.66 11.59 -19.94
N ALA A 278 -33.89 10.59 -20.38
CA ALA A 278 -33.51 9.44 -19.54
C ALA A 278 -32.58 9.72 -18.36
N LEU A 279 -32.01 10.92 -18.23
CA LEU A 279 -30.97 11.21 -17.25
C LEU A 279 -31.23 12.54 -16.55
N ASP A 280 -31.47 12.47 -15.24
CA ASP A 280 -31.50 13.62 -14.34
C ASP A 280 -30.17 13.78 -13.56
N GLU A 281 -30.10 14.77 -12.66
CA GLU A 281 -28.88 15.00 -11.87
C GLU A 281 -28.56 13.86 -10.87
N ALA A 282 -29.58 13.16 -10.37
CA ALA A 282 -29.38 12.02 -9.48
C ALA A 282 -28.82 10.82 -10.24
N ASP A 283 -29.29 10.60 -11.48
CA ASP A 283 -28.77 9.58 -12.38
C ASP A 283 -27.30 9.86 -12.72
N ILE A 284 -26.96 11.10 -13.06
CA ILE A 284 -25.58 11.51 -13.37
C ILE A 284 -24.64 11.22 -12.18
N ARG A 285 -25.05 11.53 -10.95
CA ARG A 285 -24.25 11.23 -9.75
C ARG A 285 -24.09 9.73 -9.55
N THR A 286 -25.15 8.96 -9.81
CA THR A 286 -25.14 7.50 -9.65
C THR A 286 -24.20 6.84 -10.65
N PHE A 287 -24.33 7.16 -11.94
CA PHE A 287 -23.47 6.61 -13.00
C PHE A 287 -22.03 7.08 -12.88
N GLN A 288 -21.78 8.31 -12.42
CA GLN A 288 -20.42 8.74 -12.11
C GLN A 288 -19.81 7.91 -10.97
N SER A 289 -20.57 7.63 -9.91
CA SER A 289 -20.10 6.81 -8.79
C SER A 289 -19.81 5.36 -9.22
N LEU A 290 -20.63 4.82 -10.14
CA LEU A 290 -20.39 3.52 -10.77
C LEU A 290 -19.12 3.54 -11.61
N ALA A 291 -18.91 4.55 -12.46
CA ALA A 291 -17.70 4.71 -13.26
C ALA A 291 -16.43 4.83 -12.39
N ASP A 292 -16.48 5.59 -11.29
CA ASP A 292 -15.36 5.71 -10.37
C ASP A 292 -15.04 4.35 -9.69
N SER A 293 -16.07 3.55 -9.36
CA SER A 293 -15.87 2.20 -8.79
C SER A 293 -15.34 1.19 -9.80
N LEU A 294 -15.81 1.24 -11.04
CA LEU A 294 -15.25 0.45 -12.15
C LEU A 294 -13.77 0.81 -12.36
N ALA A 295 -13.43 2.09 -12.31
CA ALA A 295 -12.07 2.56 -12.47
C ALA A 295 -11.15 1.97 -11.40
N LEU A 296 -11.54 2.07 -10.13
CA LEU A 296 -10.79 1.54 -9.00
C LEU A 296 -10.61 0.02 -9.10
N ALA A 297 -11.65 -0.71 -9.49
CA ALA A 297 -11.57 -2.16 -9.63
C ALA A 297 -10.59 -2.60 -10.73
N ILE A 298 -10.63 -1.92 -11.88
CA ILE A 298 -9.75 -2.20 -13.01
C ILE A 298 -8.29 -1.88 -12.66
N ASP A 299 -8.05 -0.75 -11.99
CA ASP A 299 -6.71 -0.40 -11.53
C ASP A 299 -6.16 -1.42 -10.53
N ASN A 300 -6.98 -1.84 -9.55
CA ASN A 300 -6.60 -2.88 -8.60
C ASN A 300 -6.21 -4.20 -9.28
N VAL A 301 -6.97 -4.64 -10.30
CA VAL A 301 -6.65 -5.84 -11.07
C VAL A 301 -5.30 -5.67 -11.79
N ARG A 302 -5.12 -4.58 -12.53
CA ARG A 302 -3.87 -4.32 -13.27
C ARG A 302 -2.65 -4.26 -12.35
N GLN A 303 -2.79 -3.63 -11.19
CA GLN A 303 -1.72 -3.54 -10.19
C GLN A 303 -1.38 -4.91 -9.60
N PHE A 304 -2.39 -5.73 -9.34
CA PHE A 304 -2.19 -7.09 -8.86
C PHE A 304 -1.50 -7.99 -9.90
N GLU A 305 -1.91 -7.91 -11.17
CA GLU A 305 -1.27 -8.66 -12.27
C GLU A 305 0.21 -8.29 -12.41
N ARG A 306 0.53 -6.99 -12.44
CA ARG A 306 1.92 -6.49 -12.47
C ARG A 306 2.74 -6.98 -11.28
N ALA A 307 2.13 -7.01 -10.08
CA ALA A 307 2.80 -7.53 -8.89
C ALA A 307 3.08 -9.04 -9.02
N GLN A 308 2.15 -9.83 -9.53
CA GLN A 308 2.36 -11.26 -9.77
C GLN A 308 3.45 -11.54 -10.79
N GLU A 309 3.49 -10.79 -11.89
CA GLU A 309 4.51 -10.93 -12.92
C GLU A 309 5.90 -10.67 -12.35
N ARG A 310 6.07 -9.59 -11.56
CA ARG A 310 7.33 -9.29 -10.87
C ARG A 310 7.75 -10.40 -9.91
N VAL A 311 6.80 -11.00 -9.19
CA VAL A 311 7.10 -12.14 -8.30
C VAL A 311 7.60 -13.34 -9.11
N ARG A 312 6.93 -13.69 -10.20
CA ARG A 312 7.34 -14.80 -11.09
C ARG A 312 8.73 -14.55 -11.69
N GLU A 313 8.99 -13.33 -12.14
CA GLU A 313 10.28 -12.93 -12.68
C GLU A 313 11.40 -13.04 -11.61
N ASN A 314 11.17 -12.50 -10.42
CA ASN A 314 12.14 -12.59 -9.32
C ASN A 314 12.41 -14.04 -8.91
N GLN A 315 11.39 -14.89 -8.87
CA GLN A 315 11.56 -16.32 -8.58
C GLN A 315 12.43 -16.99 -9.66
N ARG A 316 12.20 -16.66 -10.94
CA ARG A 316 13.03 -17.18 -12.04
C ARG A 316 14.47 -16.73 -11.92
N LEU A 317 14.71 -15.44 -11.64
CA LEU A 317 16.05 -14.89 -11.46
C LEU A 317 16.77 -15.52 -10.25
N ALA A 318 16.07 -15.72 -9.13
CA ALA A 318 16.63 -16.38 -7.95
C ALA A 318 17.03 -17.83 -8.23
N GLN A 319 16.19 -18.58 -8.96
CA GLN A 319 16.51 -19.94 -9.39
C GLN A 319 17.76 -19.98 -10.30
N GLN A 320 17.85 -19.06 -11.26
CA GLN A 320 19.01 -18.95 -12.15
C GLN A 320 20.29 -18.60 -11.39
N ALA A 321 20.22 -17.67 -10.43
CA ALA A 321 21.36 -17.30 -9.59
C ALA A 321 21.84 -18.48 -8.74
N GLN A 322 20.92 -19.25 -8.17
CA GLN A 322 21.24 -20.45 -7.39
C GLN A 322 21.90 -21.53 -8.25
N GLN A 323 21.40 -21.77 -9.46
CA GLN A 323 22.00 -22.71 -10.42
C GLN A 323 23.41 -22.28 -10.82
N ALA A 324 23.60 -21.00 -11.17
CA ALA A 324 24.90 -20.46 -11.53
C ALA A 324 25.92 -20.58 -10.40
N LEU A 325 25.52 -20.33 -9.15
CA LEU A 325 26.38 -20.52 -7.98
C LEU A 325 26.80 -21.98 -7.79
N GLN A 326 25.88 -22.94 -7.96
CA GLN A 326 26.20 -24.37 -7.86
C GLN A 326 27.15 -24.82 -8.97
N GLU A 327 26.95 -24.34 -10.20
CA GLU A 327 27.85 -24.62 -11.32
C GLU A 327 29.24 -24.04 -11.08
N LEU A 328 29.33 -22.80 -10.59
CA LEU A 328 30.60 -22.14 -10.26
C LEU A 328 31.34 -22.90 -9.16
N GLN A 329 30.64 -23.35 -8.11
CA GLN A 329 31.24 -24.16 -7.04
C GLN A 329 31.81 -25.48 -7.58
N LYS A 330 31.04 -26.24 -8.35
CA LYS A 330 31.51 -27.49 -8.98
C LYS A 330 32.68 -27.26 -9.92
N PHE A 331 32.66 -26.15 -10.67
CA PHE A 331 33.76 -25.78 -11.55
C PHE A 331 35.04 -25.47 -10.76
N ASN A 332 34.93 -24.73 -9.65
CA ASN A 332 36.07 -24.40 -8.78
C ASN A 332 36.65 -25.65 -8.08
N GLU A 333 35.80 -26.56 -7.58
CA GLU A 333 36.24 -27.84 -7.01
C GLU A 333 37.01 -28.67 -8.05
N ARG A 334 36.51 -28.75 -9.29
CA ARG A 334 37.20 -29.47 -10.39
C ARG A 334 38.52 -28.82 -10.79
N LEU A 335 38.59 -27.49 -10.86
CA LEU A 335 39.84 -26.78 -11.16
C LEU A 335 40.88 -27.01 -10.07
N THR A 336 40.47 -26.90 -8.80
CA THR A 336 41.33 -27.15 -7.64
C THR A 336 41.84 -28.59 -7.67
N GLY A 337 40.94 -29.56 -7.87
CA GLY A 337 41.31 -30.97 -7.94
C GLY A 337 42.28 -31.31 -9.07
N ARG A 338 42.08 -30.75 -10.28
CA ARG A 338 43.03 -30.93 -11.39
C ARG A 338 44.40 -30.34 -11.07
N ALA A 339 44.45 -29.13 -10.53
CA ALA A 339 45.69 -28.45 -10.19
C ALA A 339 46.51 -29.23 -9.15
N TRP A 340 45.84 -29.76 -8.12
CA TRP A 340 46.47 -30.62 -7.12
C TRP A 340 46.92 -31.97 -7.67
N ALA A 341 46.08 -32.64 -8.47
CA ALA A 341 46.45 -33.90 -9.10
C ALA A 341 47.70 -33.77 -9.99
N GLU A 342 47.75 -32.72 -10.83
CA GLU A 342 48.92 -32.46 -11.68
C GLU A 342 50.18 -32.10 -10.87
N TYR A 343 50.01 -31.39 -9.77
CA TYR A 343 51.11 -31.04 -8.88
C TYR A 343 51.71 -32.26 -8.18
N LEU A 344 50.86 -33.12 -7.61
CA LEU A 344 51.28 -34.33 -6.89
C LEU A 344 51.94 -35.33 -7.84
N VAL A 345 51.36 -35.58 -9.03
CA VAL A 345 51.96 -36.48 -10.04
C VAL A 345 53.36 -36.04 -10.44
N LYS A 346 53.61 -34.74 -10.58
CA LYS A 346 54.96 -34.23 -10.92
C LYS A 346 55.97 -34.46 -9.79
N ARG A 347 55.53 -34.52 -8.54
CA ARG A 347 56.41 -34.63 -7.37
C ARG A 347 56.91 -36.06 -7.11
N HIS A 348 56.30 -37.10 -7.70
CA HIS A 348 56.71 -38.52 -7.60
C HIS A 348 56.90 -39.04 -6.16
N GLU A 349 56.30 -38.39 -5.15
CA GLU A 349 56.45 -38.74 -3.74
C GLU A 349 55.06 -38.73 -3.07
N ASP A 350 54.77 -39.77 -2.29
CA ASP A 350 53.69 -39.74 -1.30
C ASP A 350 54.17 -38.81 -0.17
N PHE A 351 53.60 -37.61 -0.12
CA PHE A 351 54.00 -36.59 0.85
C PHE A 351 53.24 -36.81 2.16
N GLY A 352 53.93 -37.39 3.16
CA GLY A 352 53.47 -37.51 4.54
C GLY A 352 54.43 -36.83 5.50
N ILE A 353 53.90 -36.19 6.54
CA ILE A 353 54.70 -35.69 7.66
C ILE A 353 54.03 -36.18 8.94
N GLU A 354 54.78 -36.94 9.73
CA GLU A 354 54.43 -37.26 11.10
C GLU A 354 55.31 -36.43 12.03
N TYR A 355 54.70 -35.89 13.08
CA TYR A 355 55.39 -35.11 14.09
C TYR A 355 55.01 -35.62 15.48
N ASN A 356 56.00 -36.11 16.22
CA ASN A 356 55.82 -36.53 17.59
C ASN A 356 56.03 -35.33 18.52
N PHE A 357 54.98 -34.90 19.21
CA PHE A 357 55.02 -33.73 20.09
C PHE A 357 55.83 -33.96 21.38
N GLU A 358 56.00 -35.20 21.82
CA GLU A 358 56.76 -35.54 23.03
C GLU A 358 58.26 -35.62 22.75
N THR A 359 58.64 -36.31 21.68
CA THR A 359 60.05 -36.51 21.31
C THR A 359 60.60 -35.40 20.42
N GLN A 360 59.73 -34.57 19.83
CA GLN A 360 60.06 -33.55 18.83
C GLN A 360 60.72 -34.12 17.57
N GLU A 361 60.48 -35.40 17.28
CA GLU A 361 60.98 -36.05 16.07
C GLU A 361 59.99 -35.89 14.92
N GLN A 362 60.53 -35.72 13.72
CA GLN A 362 59.78 -35.62 12.47
C GLN A 362 60.13 -36.80 11.57
N ASN A 363 59.11 -37.49 11.07
CA ASN A 363 59.25 -38.53 10.05
C ASN A 363 58.54 -38.09 8.76
N THR A 364 59.18 -38.34 7.62
CA THR A 364 58.67 -38.02 6.27
C THR A 364 58.41 -39.27 5.41
N ASP A 365 58.77 -40.45 5.91
CA ASP A 365 58.52 -41.74 5.25
C ASP A 365 57.34 -42.40 5.97
N THR A 366 56.13 -41.94 5.65
CA THR A 366 54.90 -42.36 6.32
C THR A 366 53.85 -42.85 5.33
N GLU A 367 53.26 -44.00 5.62
CA GLU A 367 52.18 -44.58 4.84
C GLU A 367 50.81 -44.06 5.31
N TRP A 368 49.82 -44.13 4.42
CA TRP A 368 48.43 -43.81 4.76
C TRP A 368 47.87 -44.81 5.78
N THR A 369 47.49 -44.31 6.96
CA THR A 369 46.72 -45.10 7.93
C THR A 369 45.28 -45.30 7.42
N PRO A 370 44.57 -46.36 7.85
CA PRO A 370 43.18 -46.59 7.47
C PRO A 370 42.26 -45.41 7.83
N THR A 371 42.52 -44.75 8.95
CA THR A 371 41.80 -43.58 9.46
C THR A 371 42.03 -42.34 8.61
N LEU A 372 43.27 -42.07 8.18
CA LEU A 372 43.57 -41.04 7.17
C LEU A 372 42.83 -41.31 5.86
N PHE A 373 42.88 -42.55 5.36
CA PHE A 373 42.21 -42.94 4.11
C PHE A 373 40.70 -42.73 4.20
N ASP A 374 40.08 -43.18 5.29
CA ASP A 374 38.66 -43.03 5.56
C ASP A 374 38.28 -41.54 5.65
N ALA A 375 39.07 -40.72 6.34
CA ALA A 375 38.78 -39.29 6.48
C ALA A 375 38.84 -38.56 5.12
N ALA A 376 39.85 -38.86 4.30
CA ALA A 376 39.99 -38.26 2.97
C ALA A 376 38.88 -38.72 2.01
N HIS A 377 38.57 -40.02 1.97
CA HIS A 377 37.59 -40.58 1.04
C HIS A 377 36.15 -40.24 1.42
N GLN A 378 35.84 -40.31 2.71
CA GLN A 378 34.49 -40.05 3.20
C GLN A 378 34.23 -38.55 3.42
N ARG A 379 35.27 -37.70 3.38
CA ARG A 379 35.20 -36.23 3.52
C ARG A 379 34.59 -35.81 4.86
N GLN A 380 34.88 -36.54 5.92
CA GLN A 380 34.34 -36.30 7.25
C GLN A 380 35.38 -36.66 8.31
N ILE A 381 35.18 -36.15 9.53
CA ILE A 381 36.04 -36.48 10.66
C ILE A 381 35.81 -37.94 11.02
N ILE A 382 36.88 -38.70 11.11
CA ILE A 382 36.87 -40.11 11.51
C ILE A 382 37.52 -40.20 12.88
N GLU A 383 36.86 -40.89 13.80
CA GLU A 383 37.38 -41.16 15.13
C GLU A 383 37.47 -42.67 15.33
N ARG A 384 38.62 -43.13 15.85
CA ARG A 384 38.85 -44.53 16.19
C ARG A 384 39.69 -44.62 17.44
N THR A 385 39.43 -45.62 18.28
CA THR A 385 40.31 -45.95 19.40
C THR A 385 41.14 -47.18 19.03
N GLU A 386 42.45 -47.08 19.07
CA GLU A 386 43.40 -48.14 18.71
C GLU A 386 44.61 -48.09 19.66
N ASP A 387 45.05 -49.24 20.17
CA ASP A 387 46.20 -49.38 21.08
C ASP A 387 46.22 -48.44 22.31
N GLY A 388 45.05 -48.15 22.91
CA GLY A 388 44.94 -47.27 24.07
C GLY A 388 45.09 -45.77 23.73
N LYS A 389 45.08 -45.43 22.44
CA LYS A 389 45.04 -44.07 21.93
C LYS A 389 43.73 -43.81 21.20
N ARG A 390 43.30 -42.55 21.24
CA ARG A 390 42.17 -42.03 20.46
C ARG A 390 42.71 -41.29 19.24
N ILE A 391 42.37 -41.77 18.06
CA ILE A 391 42.80 -41.25 16.76
C ILE A 391 41.66 -40.40 16.19
N ILE A 392 41.96 -39.15 15.84
CA ILE A 392 41.05 -38.25 15.11
C ILE A 392 41.69 -37.91 13.77
N ALA A 393 41.11 -38.42 12.69
CA ALA A 393 41.51 -38.06 11.34
C ALA A 393 40.52 -37.06 10.73
N VAL A 394 41.05 -35.99 10.15
CA VAL A 394 40.29 -34.90 9.51
C VAL A 394 40.73 -34.68 8.07
N PRO A 395 39.79 -34.49 7.12
CA PRO A 395 40.14 -34.20 5.74
C PRO A 395 40.77 -32.82 5.62
N LEU A 396 41.83 -32.73 4.81
CA LEU A 396 42.43 -31.47 4.37
C LEU A 396 41.71 -31.03 3.10
N SER A 397 40.92 -29.96 3.20
CA SER A 397 40.10 -29.47 2.08
C SER A 397 40.50 -28.06 1.67
N VAL A 398 40.60 -27.83 0.36
CA VAL A 398 40.81 -26.52 -0.24
C VAL A 398 39.67 -26.25 -1.21
N ARG A 399 38.91 -25.18 -0.97
CA ARG A 399 37.79 -24.76 -1.85
C ARG A 399 36.81 -25.90 -2.18
N GLY A 400 36.55 -26.76 -1.20
CA GLY A 400 35.63 -27.90 -1.33
C GLY A 400 36.23 -29.18 -1.91
N TYR A 401 37.49 -29.15 -2.34
CA TYR A 401 38.21 -30.34 -2.80
C TYR A 401 39.12 -30.88 -1.70
N VAL A 402 39.03 -32.19 -1.40
CA VAL A 402 39.90 -32.86 -0.44
C VAL A 402 41.25 -33.15 -1.09
N ILE A 403 42.31 -32.55 -0.56
CA ILE A 403 43.69 -32.69 -1.05
C ILE A 403 44.52 -33.70 -0.23
N GLY A 404 44.03 -34.11 0.94
CA GLY A 404 44.69 -35.05 1.84
C GLY A 404 43.90 -35.26 3.13
N ALA A 405 44.54 -35.82 4.15
CA ALA A 405 44.00 -35.91 5.50
C ALA A 405 45.11 -35.63 6.54
N MET A 406 44.70 -35.29 7.74
CA MET A 406 45.55 -35.06 8.90
C MET A 406 45.02 -35.86 10.07
N GLU A 407 45.91 -36.45 10.85
CA GLU A 407 45.56 -37.33 11.95
C GLU A 407 46.17 -36.81 13.26
N PHE A 408 45.40 -36.96 14.34
CA PHE A 408 45.78 -36.59 15.69
C PHE A 408 45.64 -37.81 16.58
N GLU A 409 46.73 -38.22 17.21
CA GLU A 409 46.72 -39.26 18.24
C GLU A 409 46.68 -38.60 19.61
N LEU A 410 45.69 -38.97 20.41
CA LEU A 410 45.43 -38.46 21.75
C LEU A 410 45.37 -39.62 22.75
N GLU A 411 45.61 -39.33 24.02
CA GLU A 411 45.41 -40.31 25.10
C GLU A 411 43.93 -40.66 25.26
N GLU A 412 43.60 -41.95 25.46
CA GLU A 412 42.21 -42.44 25.47
C GLU A 412 41.31 -41.76 26.53
N ASN A 413 41.91 -41.29 27.64
CA ASN A 413 41.22 -40.66 28.77
C ASN A 413 40.90 -39.17 28.58
N GLN A 414 41.23 -38.57 27.44
CA GLN A 414 40.96 -37.16 27.18
C GLN A 414 39.52 -36.96 26.69
N GLU A 415 38.68 -36.26 27.45
CA GLU A 415 37.32 -35.90 27.02
C GLU A 415 37.39 -34.81 25.93
N LEU A 416 36.84 -35.10 24.76
CA LEU A 416 36.75 -34.15 23.65
C LEU A 416 35.42 -33.41 23.70
N THR A 417 35.51 -32.09 23.66
CA THR A 417 34.39 -31.17 23.57
C THR A 417 34.07 -30.82 22.12
N PRO A 418 32.86 -30.34 21.81
CA PRO A 418 32.54 -29.81 20.47
C PRO A 418 33.53 -28.73 19.99
N GLU A 419 34.08 -27.94 20.92
CA GLU A 419 35.11 -26.94 20.65
C GLU A 419 36.42 -27.57 20.14
N ASP A 420 36.81 -28.75 20.63
CA ASP A 420 38.02 -29.45 20.18
C ASP A 420 37.90 -29.90 18.71
N TYR A 421 36.73 -30.44 18.32
CA TYR A 421 36.49 -30.78 16.92
C TYR A 421 36.45 -29.55 16.00
N ALA A 422 35.97 -28.41 16.51
CA ALA A 422 36.00 -27.15 15.78
C ALA A 422 37.44 -26.66 15.59
N LEU A 423 38.28 -26.76 16.62
CA LEU A 423 39.69 -26.40 16.56
C LEU A 423 40.46 -27.27 15.56
N VAL A 424 40.31 -28.60 15.65
CA VAL A 424 40.98 -29.54 14.74
C VAL A 424 40.59 -29.28 13.28
N ARG A 425 39.31 -28.96 13.02
CA ARG A 425 38.83 -28.55 11.69
C ARG A 425 39.45 -27.23 11.24
N GLU A 426 39.51 -26.22 12.11
CA GLU A 426 40.12 -24.94 11.76
C GLU A 426 41.62 -25.09 11.44
N VAL A 427 42.31 -25.92 12.21
CA VAL A 427 43.72 -26.26 11.95
C VAL A 427 43.84 -26.92 10.58
N SER A 428 43.03 -27.93 10.27
CA SER A 428 43.08 -28.62 8.98
C SER A 428 42.79 -27.69 7.79
N GLU A 429 41.84 -26.75 7.93
CA GLU A 429 41.55 -25.73 6.93
C GLU A 429 42.72 -24.76 6.72
N ARG A 430 43.36 -24.30 7.79
CA ARG A 430 44.55 -23.43 7.71
C ARG A 430 45.73 -24.15 7.06
N PHE A 431 45.94 -25.43 7.36
CA PHE A 431 46.96 -26.26 6.70
C PHE A 431 46.67 -26.44 5.22
N GLY A 432 45.41 -26.71 4.85
CA GLY A 432 45.01 -26.79 3.44
C GLY A 432 45.31 -25.50 2.68
N LEU A 433 45.00 -24.34 3.27
CA LEU A 433 45.31 -23.03 2.68
C LEU A 433 46.81 -22.76 2.56
N ALA A 434 47.59 -23.12 3.58
CA ALA A 434 49.04 -23.00 3.54
C ALA A 434 49.64 -23.90 2.45
N ALA A 435 49.16 -25.14 2.33
CA ALA A 435 49.58 -26.08 1.29
C ALA A 435 49.24 -25.55 -0.12
N GLU A 436 48.06 -24.95 -0.31
CA GLU A 436 47.67 -24.32 -1.58
C GLU A 436 48.55 -23.12 -1.92
N ASN A 437 48.87 -22.28 -0.94
CA ASN A 437 49.78 -21.15 -1.15
C ASN A 437 51.19 -21.63 -1.54
N THR A 438 51.70 -22.67 -0.89
CA THR A 438 52.99 -23.28 -1.23
C THR A 438 52.96 -23.86 -2.64
N ARG A 439 51.90 -24.60 -2.99
CA ARG A 439 51.70 -25.16 -4.34
C ARG A 439 51.73 -24.07 -5.41
N LEU A 440 51.00 -22.97 -5.19
CA LEU A 440 50.93 -21.82 -6.09
C LEU A 440 52.29 -21.11 -6.21
N LEU A 441 53.02 -20.96 -5.11
CA LEU A 441 54.34 -20.37 -5.10
C LEU A 441 55.34 -21.22 -5.90
N GLU A 442 55.38 -22.53 -5.65
CA GLU A 442 56.24 -23.47 -6.38
C GLU A 442 55.89 -23.51 -7.88
N GLU A 443 54.60 -23.51 -8.22
CA GLU A 443 54.13 -23.46 -9.61
C GLU A 443 54.60 -22.18 -10.31
N SER A 444 54.45 -21.02 -9.64
CA SER A 444 54.92 -19.73 -10.14
C SER A 444 56.44 -19.72 -10.37
N GLN A 445 57.23 -20.22 -9.40
CA GLN A 445 58.68 -20.32 -9.53
C GLN A 445 59.09 -21.25 -10.69
N ARG A 446 58.41 -22.38 -10.86
CA ARG A 446 58.68 -23.33 -11.94
C ARG A 446 58.36 -22.73 -13.31
N ILE A 447 57.27 -21.98 -13.44
CA ILE A 447 56.93 -21.25 -14.67
C ILE A 447 58.02 -20.22 -14.98
N ALA A 448 58.42 -19.41 -13.99
CA ALA A 448 59.47 -18.40 -14.18
C ALA A 448 60.82 -19.02 -14.58
N GLN A 449 61.22 -20.13 -13.96
CA GLN A 449 62.44 -20.87 -14.32
C GLN A 449 62.37 -21.41 -15.75
N ARG A 450 61.21 -21.96 -16.15
CA ARG A 450 60.98 -22.46 -17.51
C ARG A 450 61.07 -21.34 -18.54
N GLU A 451 60.45 -20.19 -18.27
CA GLU A 451 60.52 -19.03 -19.16
C GLU A 451 61.94 -18.47 -19.27
N ALA A 452 62.65 -18.37 -18.14
CA ALA A 452 64.05 -17.94 -18.13
C ALA A 452 64.93 -18.87 -19.00
N LEU A 453 64.75 -20.19 -18.89
CA LEU A 453 65.47 -21.17 -19.70
C LEU A 453 65.12 -21.06 -21.19
N VAL A 454 63.83 -20.90 -21.53
CA VAL A 454 63.38 -20.70 -22.93
C VAL A 454 63.99 -19.44 -23.53
N ASN A 455 64.01 -18.35 -22.76
CA ASN A 455 64.63 -17.09 -23.17
C ASN A 455 66.15 -17.24 -23.36
N GLU A 456 66.83 -17.95 -22.46
CA GLU A 456 68.27 -18.23 -22.58
C GLU A 456 68.59 -19.07 -23.83
N ILE A 457 67.84 -20.14 -24.08
CA ILE A 457 68.00 -20.98 -25.28
C ILE A 457 67.77 -20.14 -26.55
N SER A 458 66.74 -19.30 -26.55
CA SER A 458 66.41 -18.42 -27.68
C SER A 458 67.53 -17.42 -27.94
N ALA A 459 68.07 -16.80 -26.90
CA ALA A 459 69.21 -15.89 -27.00
C ALA A 459 70.46 -16.61 -27.54
N ARG A 460 70.77 -17.81 -27.05
CA ARG A 460 71.90 -18.62 -27.54
C ARG A 460 71.74 -19.01 -29.00
N LEU A 461 70.53 -19.40 -29.43
CA LEU A 461 70.24 -19.72 -30.83
C LEU A 461 70.48 -18.50 -31.73
N GLN A 462 70.00 -17.32 -31.33
CA GLN A 462 70.23 -16.07 -32.06
C GLN A 462 71.73 -15.74 -32.19
N THR A 463 72.53 -15.96 -31.14
CA THR A 463 73.99 -15.73 -31.20
C THR A 463 74.75 -16.77 -32.04
N ARG A 464 74.21 -17.98 -32.23
CA ARG A 464 74.82 -19.05 -33.05
C ARG A 464 74.45 -18.98 -34.53
N THR A 465 73.37 -18.28 -34.87
CA THR A 465 72.98 -17.99 -36.26
C THR A 465 73.70 -16.77 -36.85
N ASP A 466 74.80 -16.31 -36.25
CA ASP A 466 75.70 -15.38 -36.91
C ASP A 466 76.61 -16.15 -37.89
N VAL A 467 76.04 -16.41 -39.07
CA VAL A 467 76.62 -17.14 -40.20
C VAL A 467 77.89 -16.48 -40.77
N GLU A 468 78.30 -15.31 -40.28
CA GLU A 468 79.54 -14.64 -40.72
C GLU A 468 80.84 -15.27 -40.17
N THR A 469 80.77 -16.17 -39.19
CA THR A 469 81.99 -16.84 -38.65
C THR A 469 82.23 -18.27 -39.13
N THR A 470 81.29 -18.91 -39.82
CA THR A 470 81.49 -20.26 -40.41
C THR A 470 81.97 -20.24 -41.86
N LEU A 471 82.08 -19.07 -42.50
CA LEU A 471 82.61 -18.91 -43.86
C LEU A 471 84.03 -18.31 -43.92
N ALA A 472 84.70 -18.12 -42.78
CA ALA A 472 86.06 -17.57 -42.72
C ALA A 472 87.17 -18.64 -42.47
N GLU A 473 86.81 -19.91 -42.27
CA GLU A 473 87.77 -21.02 -42.07
C GLU A 473 87.61 -22.19 -43.06
N ALA A 474 86.89 -21.99 -44.17
CA ALA A 474 86.88 -22.87 -45.35
C ALA A 474 87.43 -22.12 -46.56
#